data_AF-A0A426FK79-F1
#
_entry.id   AF-A0A426FK79-F1
#
_cell.length_a   1.000
_cell.length_b   1.000
_cell.length_c   1.000
_cell.angle_alpha   90.00
_cell.angle_beta   90.00
_cell.angle_gamma   90.00
#
_symmetry.space_group_name_H-M   'P 1'
#
loop_
_entity.id
_entity.type
_entity.pdbx_description
1 polymer ?
#
loop_
_entity_poly.entity_id
_entity_poly.type
_entity_poly.pdbx_seq_one_letter_code
_entity_poly.pdbx_strand_id
1 'polypeptide(L)'
;MYMKKVLLGLFAFSSSIWANQTMNILIQTDNPNSVIKATLADNDTARDFYRSLPLEIRLENYAGVEKIGYDLPKLSTQNSPKGYAGQAGDLTYYAPWGNLAIFTENSHVGYANGLIFFGKITQGLAELKALPDNAKVRITAE
;
A
#
# COMPACT_ATOMS: atom_id res chain seq x y z
N MET A 1 -45.53 -51.73 1.95
CA MET A 1 -45.12 -50.69 2.90
C MET A 1 -43.89 -49.99 2.31
N TYR A 2 -44.06 -48.77 1.81
CA TYR A 2 -43.07 -48.04 1.00
C TYR A 2 -42.09 -47.30 1.93
N MET A 3 -40.80 -47.63 1.92
CA MET A 3 -39.80 -46.96 2.75
C MET A 3 -38.98 -45.98 1.89
N LYS A 4 -39.14 -44.68 2.19
CA LYS A 4 -38.48 -43.56 1.50
C LYS A 4 -36.96 -43.66 1.68
N LYS A 5 -36.22 -43.67 0.57
CA LYS A 5 -34.77 -43.41 0.56
C LYS A 5 -34.53 -41.95 0.94
N VAL A 6 -33.85 -41.69 2.04
CA VAL A 6 -33.31 -40.36 2.35
C VAL A 6 -31.92 -40.29 1.72
N LEU A 7 -31.79 -39.45 0.69
CA LEU A 7 -30.51 -39.11 0.08
C LEU A 7 -29.90 -37.98 0.94
N LEU A 8 -28.90 -38.28 1.77
CA LEU A 8 -28.09 -37.25 2.39
C LEU A 8 -27.17 -36.65 1.31
N GLY A 9 -27.50 -35.46 0.84
CA GLY A 9 -26.58 -34.64 0.07
C GLY A 9 -25.47 -34.16 0.99
N LEU A 10 -24.23 -34.63 0.78
CA LEU A 10 -23.06 -33.97 1.32
C LEU A 10 -22.90 -32.63 0.60
N PHE A 11 -23.27 -31.54 1.26
CA PHE A 11 -22.73 -30.23 0.93
C PHE A 11 -21.28 -30.21 1.38
N ALA A 12 -20.36 -30.45 0.45
CA ALA A 12 -18.97 -30.08 0.66
C ALA A 12 -18.92 -28.54 0.76
N PHE A 13 -18.82 -28.01 1.97
CA PHE A 13 -18.27 -26.68 2.19
C PHE A 13 -16.82 -26.76 1.68
N SER A 14 -16.58 -26.36 0.42
CA SER A 14 -15.22 -26.00 0.05
C SER A 14 -14.91 -24.78 0.90
N SER A 15 -14.17 -24.97 1.99
CA SER A 15 -13.38 -23.90 2.55
C SER A 15 -12.50 -23.41 1.41
N SER A 16 -12.93 -22.36 0.73
CA SER A 16 -12.04 -21.58 -0.12
C SER A 16 -10.89 -21.21 0.81
N ILE A 17 -9.77 -21.89 0.62
CA ILE A 17 -8.48 -21.49 1.15
C ILE A 17 -8.22 -20.18 0.42
N TRP A 18 -8.68 -19.07 0.98
CA TRP A 18 -8.44 -17.76 0.42
C TRP A 18 -6.92 -17.57 0.50
N ALA A 19 -6.24 -17.78 -0.63
CA ALA A 19 -4.93 -17.22 -0.79
C ALA A 19 -5.10 -15.71 -0.60
N ASN A 20 -4.46 -15.15 0.42
CA ASN A 20 -4.38 -13.70 0.57
C ASN A 20 -3.88 -13.14 -0.75
N GLN A 21 -4.69 -12.30 -1.41
CA GLN A 21 -4.28 -11.68 -2.66
C GLN A 21 -3.13 -10.73 -2.34
N THR A 22 -1.93 -11.06 -2.80
CA THR A 22 -0.79 -10.16 -2.71
C THR A 22 -1.10 -8.92 -3.56
N MET A 23 -1.22 -7.76 -2.92
CA MET A 23 -1.43 -6.48 -3.60
C MET A 23 -0.08 -5.90 -3.97
N ASN A 24 0.38 -6.16 -5.19
CA ASN A 24 1.62 -5.60 -5.72
C ASN A 24 1.33 -4.35 -6.55
N ILE A 25 2.22 -3.36 -6.47
CA ILE A 25 2.09 -2.13 -7.24
C ILE A 25 3.41 -1.81 -7.96
N LEU A 26 3.26 -1.14 -9.10
CA LEU A 26 4.34 -0.54 -9.87
C LEU A 26 4.23 0.98 -9.80
N ILE A 27 5.34 1.64 -9.45
CA ILE A 27 5.49 3.09 -9.47
C ILE A 27 6.33 3.44 -10.70
N GLN A 28 5.67 3.92 -11.75
CA GLN A 28 6.29 4.33 -13.00
C GLN A 28 6.74 5.79 -12.89
N THR A 29 7.93 6.07 -13.42
CA THR A 29 8.53 7.41 -13.46
C THR A 29 8.72 7.83 -14.92
N ASP A 30 9.15 9.06 -15.16
CA ASP A 30 9.50 9.52 -16.51
C ASP A 30 10.73 8.78 -17.09
N ASN A 31 11.54 8.12 -16.25
CA ASN A 31 12.58 7.22 -16.71
C ASN A 31 11.99 5.81 -16.93
N PRO A 32 11.82 5.35 -18.18
CA PRO A 32 11.19 4.06 -18.49
C PRO A 32 12.04 2.86 -18.04
N ASN A 33 13.33 3.06 -17.75
CA ASN A 33 14.21 2.02 -17.24
C ASN A 33 14.17 1.90 -15.70
N SER A 34 13.53 2.85 -15.01
CA SER A 34 13.38 2.78 -13.56
C SER A 34 12.25 1.81 -13.21
N VAL A 35 12.56 0.82 -12.38
CA VAL A 35 11.59 -0.17 -11.89
C VAL A 35 11.47 -0.02 -10.38
N ILE A 36 10.41 0.64 -9.95
CA ILE A 36 10.07 0.80 -8.52
C ILE A 36 8.82 -0.02 -8.25
N LYS A 37 8.95 -1.03 -7.39
CA LYS A 37 7.86 -1.93 -7.00
C LYS A 37 7.63 -1.88 -5.50
N ALA A 38 6.38 -2.08 -5.11
CA ALA A 38 6.03 -2.28 -3.71
C ALA A 38 5.00 -3.40 -3.55
N THR A 39 5.02 -4.02 -2.38
CA THR A 39 3.97 -4.92 -1.93
C THR A 39 3.21 -4.24 -0.80
N LEU A 40 1.89 -4.19 -0.92
CA LEU A 40 1.02 -3.62 0.10
C LEU A 40 0.69 -4.65 1.17
N ALA A 41 0.54 -4.17 2.40
CA ALA A 41 0.14 -4.98 3.53
C ALA A 41 -1.33 -5.38 3.44
N ASP A 42 -1.74 -6.42 4.16
CA ASP A 42 -3.14 -6.84 4.23
C ASP A 42 -3.91 -6.03 5.29
N ASN A 43 -4.14 -4.74 5.03
CA ASN A 43 -4.90 -3.86 5.92
C ASN A 43 -5.88 -2.94 5.18
N ASP A 44 -6.79 -2.30 5.91
CA ASP A 44 -7.87 -1.49 5.33
C ASP A 44 -7.33 -0.31 4.51
N THR A 45 -6.28 0.37 4.99
CA THR A 45 -5.61 1.47 4.29
C THR A 45 -5.02 1.01 2.94
N ALA A 46 -4.33 -0.13 2.92
CA ALA A 46 -3.75 -0.71 1.72
C ALA A 46 -4.81 -1.13 0.70
N ARG A 47 -5.90 -1.77 1.14
CA ARG A 47 -6.99 -2.19 0.26
C ARG A 47 -7.69 -1.00 -0.39
N ASP A 48 -7.94 0.07 0.36
CA ASP A 48 -8.51 1.30 -0.20
C ASP A 48 -7.55 1.97 -1.18
N PHE A 49 -6.26 2.05 -0.84
CA PHE A 49 -5.25 2.59 -1.74
C PHE A 49 -5.20 1.79 -3.05
N TYR A 50 -5.15 0.45 -2.97
CA TYR A 50 -5.10 -0.43 -4.13
C TYR A 50 -6.33 -0.28 -5.05
N ARG A 51 -7.53 -0.13 -4.47
CA ARG A 51 -8.78 0.09 -5.23
C ARG A 51 -8.83 1.44 -5.93
N SER A 52 -8.04 2.41 -5.49
CA SER A 52 -7.97 3.73 -6.12
C SER A 52 -7.04 3.79 -7.34
N LEU A 53 -6.23 2.74 -7.56
CA LEU A 53 -5.30 2.70 -8.67
C LEU A 53 -6.04 2.56 -10.02
N PRO A 54 -5.54 3.17 -11.11
CA PRO A 54 -4.27 3.90 -11.18
C PRO A 54 -4.35 5.33 -10.62
N LEU A 55 -3.23 5.81 -10.08
CA LEU A 55 -3.05 7.20 -9.63
C LEU A 55 -1.91 7.87 -10.39
N GLU A 56 -2.06 9.15 -10.71
CA GLU A 56 -0.98 10.03 -11.15
C GLU A 56 -0.79 11.13 -10.13
N ILE A 57 0.35 11.14 -9.44
CA ILE A 57 0.65 12.09 -8.37
C ILE A 57 2.05 12.68 -8.54
N ARG A 58 2.34 13.76 -7.84
CA ARG A 58 3.70 14.28 -7.70
C ARG A 58 4.28 13.92 -6.35
N LEU A 59 5.56 13.56 -6.34
CA LEU A 59 6.31 13.24 -5.13
C LEU A 59 7.30 14.36 -4.81
N GLU A 60 7.15 14.95 -3.63
CA GLU A 60 8.00 16.01 -3.10
C GLU A 60 8.98 15.46 -2.05
N ASN A 61 10.16 16.03 -1.98
CA ASN A 61 11.11 15.74 -0.92
C ASN A 61 10.62 16.32 0.41
N TYR A 62 10.55 15.49 1.44
CA TYR A 62 10.15 15.93 2.78
C TYR A 62 11.12 15.46 3.85
N ALA A 63 11.50 16.38 4.74
CA ALA A 63 12.38 16.15 5.88
C ALA A 63 13.71 15.43 5.57
N GLY A 64 14.13 15.40 4.30
CA GLY A 64 15.33 14.71 3.81
C GLY A 64 15.25 13.17 3.76
N VAL A 65 14.17 12.57 4.27
CA VAL A 65 14.04 11.11 4.40
C VAL A 65 12.80 10.53 3.75
N GLU A 66 11.86 11.36 3.31
CA GLU A 66 10.59 10.95 2.75
C GLU A 66 10.34 11.53 1.36
N LYS A 67 9.63 10.77 0.53
CA LYS A 67 8.92 11.26 -0.64
C LYS A 67 7.43 11.35 -0.29
N ILE A 68 6.83 12.53 -0.32
CA ILE A 68 5.40 12.70 0.00
C ILE A 68 4.60 13.05 -1.25
N GLY A 69 3.37 12.55 -1.33
CA GLY A 69 2.46 12.84 -2.43
C GLY A 69 1.05 13.10 -1.94
N TYR A 70 0.43 14.14 -2.48
CA TYR A 70 -0.95 14.52 -2.18
C TYR A 70 -1.92 13.92 -3.21
N ASP A 71 -3.17 14.37 -3.17
CA ASP A 71 -4.23 13.96 -4.11
C ASP A 71 -4.63 12.48 -4.06
N LEU A 72 -4.43 11.84 -2.91
CA LEU A 72 -5.05 10.54 -2.63
C LEU A 72 -6.55 10.72 -2.32
N PRO A 73 -7.41 9.74 -2.66
CA PRO A 73 -8.69 9.66 -2.00
C PRO A 73 -8.49 9.42 -0.50
N LYS A 74 -9.49 9.80 0.31
CA LYS A 74 -9.44 9.51 1.74
C LYS A 74 -9.41 7.99 1.95
N LEU A 75 -8.32 7.50 2.54
CA LEU A 75 -8.15 6.08 2.86
C LEU A 75 -8.75 5.75 4.23
N SER A 76 -9.21 4.50 4.40
CA SER A 76 -9.62 4.00 5.71
C SER A 76 -8.47 4.05 6.71
N THR A 77 -8.79 4.52 7.92
CA THR A 77 -7.94 4.43 9.11
C THR A 77 -8.53 3.44 10.13
N GLN A 78 -9.53 2.66 9.73
CA GLN A 78 -10.13 1.65 10.59
C GLN A 78 -9.11 0.57 10.92
N ASN A 79 -9.12 0.09 12.16
CA ASN A 79 -8.22 -0.96 12.67
C ASN A 79 -6.72 -0.62 12.60
N SER A 80 -6.35 0.59 12.17
CA SER A 80 -4.97 1.04 12.13
C SER A 80 -4.46 1.38 13.54
N PRO A 81 -3.17 1.16 13.83
CA PRO A 81 -2.53 1.67 15.04
C PRO A 81 -2.70 3.19 15.17
N LYS A 82 -2.55 3.72 16.39
CA LYS A 82 -2.61 5.17 16.64
C LYS A 82 -1.53 5.96 15.91
N GLY A 83 -0.46 5.31 15.49
CA GLY A 83 0.69 5.89 14.84
C GLY A 83 1.72 4.81 14.51
N TYR A 84 2.80 5.24 13.88
CA TYR A 84 3.85 4.35 13.38
C TYR A 84 5.18 5.10 13.34
N ALA A 85 6.29 4.36 13.34
CA ALA A 85 7.62 4.90 13.11
C ALA A 85 8.13 4.42 11.75
N GLY A 86 8.17 5.33 10.76
CA GLY A 86 8.53 5.00 9.39
C GLY A 86 9.94 4.42 9.28
N GLN A 87 10.08 3.35 8.50
CA GLN A 87 11.37 2.72 8.21
C GLN A 87 11.70 2.83 6.72
N ALA A 88 12.97 2.70 6.37
CA ALA A 88 13.39 2.69 4.97
C ALA A 88 12.58 1.68 4.14
N GLY A 89 12.04 2.17 3.03
CA GLY A 89 11.18 1.46 2.09
C GLY A 89 9.69 1.48 2.46
N ASP A 90 9.27 1.97 3.62
CA ASP A 90 7.86 1.90 4.00
C ASP A 90 7.00 2.90 3.21
N LEU A 91 5.84 2.42 2.76
CA LEU A 91 4.73 3.24 2.30
C LEU A 91 3.78 3.44 3.47
N THR A 92 3.51 4.71 3.76
CA THR A 92 2.67 5.11 4.87
C THR A 92 1.64 6.15 4.43
N TYR A 93 0.49 6.13 5.08
CA TYR A 93 -0.54 7.15 4.94
C TYR A 93 -0.51 8.02 6.20
N TYR A 94 -0.31 9.32 6.05
CA TYR A 94 -0.35 10.24 7.16
C TYR A 94 -1.74 10.85 7.26
N ALA A 95 -2.59 10.24 8.09
CA ALA A 95 -4.00 10.57 8.21
C ALA A 95 -4.32 12.04 8.56
N PRO A 96 -3.51 12.77 9.35
CA PRO A 96 -3.75 14.19 9.63
C PRO A 96 -3.74 15.09 8.39
N TRP A 97 -2.98 14.73 7.35
CA TRP A 97 -2.88 15.51 6.11
C TRP A 97 -3.52 14.81 4.91
N GLY A 98 -3.71 13.49 4.99
CA GLY A 98 -4.29 12.70 3.91
C GLY A 98 -3.31 12.41 2.75
N ASN A 99 -2.00 12.43 3.01
CA ASN A 99 -0.98 12.21 2.00
C ASN A 99 -0.32 10.82 2.07
N LEU A 100 0.24 10.40 0.93
CA LEU A 100 1.24 9.35 0.86
C LEU A 100 2.55 9.87 1.45
N ALA A 101 3.25 9.05 2.22
CA ALA A 101 4.64 9.23 2.60
C ALA A 101 5.41 7.93 2.38
N ILE A 102 6.42 7.97 1.52
CA ILE A 102 7.32 6.85 1.23
C ILE A 102 8.69 7.16 1.85
N PHE A 103 9.08 6.37 2.84
CA PHE A 103 10.33 6.54 3.57
C PHE A 103 11.50 5.98 2.74
N THR A 104 12.48 6.83 2.42
CA THR A 104 13.74 6.44 1.76
C THR A 104 14.83 6.04 2.76
N GLU A 105 14.67 6.49 4.01
CA GLU A 105 15.50 6.19 5.18
C GLU A 105 14.60 6.01 6.41
N ASN A 106 15.17 5.62 7.54
CA ASN A 106 14.41 5.55 8.80
C ASN A 106 14.00 6.96 9.25
N SER A 107 12.79 7.10 9.79
CA SER A 107 12.32 8.37 10.35
C SER A 107 13.26 8.89 11.43
N HIS A 108 13.66 10.16 11.32
CA HIS A 108 14.47 10.83 12.34
C HIS A 108 13.66 11.25 13.57
N VAL A 109 12.34 11.43 13.43
CA VAL A 109 11.44 11.82 14.52
C VAL A 109 10.84 10.61 15.25
N GLY A 110 11.01 9.41 14.70
CA GLY A 110 10.50 8.17 15.27
C GLY A 110 8.98 8.04 15.10
N TYR A 111 8.28 7.82 16.21
CA TYR A 111 6.84 7.52 16.20
C TYR A 111 6.00 8.77 15.96
N ALA A 112 5.11 8.72 14.96
CA ALA A 112 4.18 9.79 14.61
C ALA A 112 2.72 9.35 14.73
N ASN A 113 1.90 10.12 15.44
CA ASN A 113 0.46 9.88 15.56
C ASN A 113 -0.23 10.08 14.21
N GLY A 114 -1.10 9.13 13.85
CA GLY A 114 -1.82 9.14 12.57
C GLY A 114 -1.00 8.68 11.37
N LEU A 115 0.27 8.31 11.54
CA LEU A 115 1.05 7.64 10.51
C LEU A 115 0.68 6.14 10.46
N ILE A 116 0.31 5.65 9.30
CA ILE A 116 -0.21 4.30 9.11
C ILE A 116 0.61 3.58 8.05
N PHE A 117 1.32 2.53 8.44
CA PHE A 117 1.99 1.62 7.50
C PHE A 117 0.97 0.87 6.64
N PHE A 118 1.19 0.84 5.33
CA PHE A 118 0.33 0.08 4.42
C PHE A 118 1.07 -0.62 3.27
N GLY A 119 2.39 -0.51 3.18
CA GLY A 119 3.15 -1.25 2.17
C GLY A 119 4.65 -1.03 2.28
N LYS A 120 5.41 -1.74 1.45
CA LYS A 120 6.87 -1.64 1.43
C LYS A 120 7.41 -1.73 0.01
N ILE A 121 8.35 -0.86 -0.33
CA ILE A 121 9.17 -0.93 -1.53
C ILE A 121 9.95 -2.25 -1.50
N THR A 122 9.76 -3.08 -2.52
CA THR A 122 10.42 -4.38 -2.67
C THR A 122 11.53 -4.33 -3.71
N GLN A 123 11.49 -3.35 -4.61
CA GLN A 123 12.52 -3.08 -5.62
C GLN A 123 12.53 -1.58 -5.93
N GLY A 124 13.72 -1.03 -6.18
CA GLY A 124 13.83 0.34 -6.69
C GLY A 124 13.94 1.45 -5.64
N LEU A 125 14.35 1.15 -4.39
CA LEU A 125 14.42 2.16 -3.33
C LEU A 125 15.45 3.26 -3.63
N ALA A 126 16.58 2.90 -4.23
CA ALA A 126 17.62 3.87 -4.62
C ALA A 126 17.12 4.79 -5.74
N GLU A 127 16.38 4.23 -6.69
CA GLU A 127 15.75 4.93 -7.80
C GLU A 127 14.67 5.89 -7.29
N LEU A 128 13.82 5.43 -6.35
CA LEU A 128 12.84 6.29 -5.67
C LEU A 128 13.54 7.45 -4.95
N LYS A 129 14.60 7.16 -4.20
CA LYS A 129 15.39 8.18 -3.48
C LYS A 129 16.01 9.20 -4.43
N ALA A 130 16.49 8.74 -5.58
CA ALA A 130 17.14 9.58 -6.60
C ALA A 130 16.16 10.43 -7.43
N LEU A 131 14.84 10.24 -7.29
CA LEU A 131 13.87 11.09 -7.97
C LEU A 131 14.13 12.57 -7.65
N PRO A 132 13.99 13.48 -8.64
CA PRO A 132 14.03 14.91 -8.36
C PRO A 132 12.86 15.31 -7.46
N ASP A 133 12.95 16.52 -6.90
CA ASP A 133 11.81 17.10 -6.20
C ASP A 133 10.64 17.29 -7.17
N ASN A 134 9.41 17.16 -6.65
CA ASN A 134 8.17 17.28 -7.41
C ASN A 134 8.05 16.34 -8.63
N ALA A 135 8.68 15.16 -8.57
CA ALA A 135 8.67 14.18 -9.66
C ALA A 135 7.26 13.63 -9.90
N LYS A 136 6.80 13.64 -11.16
CA LYS A 136 5.54 12.98 -11.52
C LYS A 136 5.73 11.47 -11.55
N VAL A 137 4.82 10.74 -10.92
CA VAL A 137 4.78 9.28 -10.96
C VAL A 137 3.38 8.77 -11.28
N ARG A 138 3.32 7.59 -11.88
CA ARG A 138 2.08 6.86 -12.10
C ARG A 138 2.12 5.55 -11.32
N ILE A 139 1.16 5.34 -10.43
CA ILE A 139 1.06 4.15 -9.59
C ILE A 139 -0.03 3.24 -10.15
N THR A 140 0.29 1.96 -10.31
CA THR A 140 -0.61 0.95 -10.87
C THR A 140 -0.57 -0.34 -10.06
N ALA A 141 -1.68 -1.08 -10.09
CA ALA A 141 -1.69 -2.48 -9.66
C ALA A 141 -0.85 -3.34 -10.63
N GLU A 142 -0.06 -4.27 -10.09
CA GLU A 142 0.53 -5.41 -10.81
C GLU A 142 -0.36 -6.65 -10.73
#